data_AF-A0A937PVA5-F1
#
_entry.id   AF-A0A937PVA5-F1
#
_cell.length_a   1.000
_cell.length_b   1.000
_cell.length_c   1.000
_cell.angle_alpha   90.00
_cell.angle_beta   90.00
_cell.angle_gamma   90.00
#
_symmetry.space_group_name_H-M   'P 1'
#
loop_
_entity.id
_entity.type
_entity.pdbx_description
1 polymer ?
#
loop_
_entity_poly.entity_id
_entity_poly.type
_entity_poly.pdbx_seq_one_letter_code
_entity_poly.pdbx_strand_id
1 'polypeptide(L)'
;MDSIAGVGTSTASDIQMDYMQLLVTQLQNQNPLEPLDNNEMASQLAQFSQLQQLESMNTSFSDVLSSIERAYAASLIGKEVSFVADDGSGSGEITAGVVEQVFNNIDGKIVLVADGRIISLQDIVSIKN
;
A
#
# COMPACT_ATOMS: atom_id res chain seq x y z
N MET A 1 17.03 -25.75 3.78
CA MET A 1 17.54 -24.39 4.05
C MET A 1 16.29 -23.56 4.34
N ASP A 2 15.58 -23.89 5.40
CA ASP A 2 15.83 -23.60 6.83
C ASP A 2 15.39 -22.19 7.22
N SER A 3 14.71 -22.18 8.36
CA SER A 3 13.82 -21.19 8.94
C SER A 3 14.53 -19.85 9.22
N ILE A 4 13.93 -18.75 8.77
CA ILE A 4 14.11 -17.45 9.44
C ILE A 4 12.81 -17.16 10.19
N ALA A 5 12.90 -17.41 11.50
CA ALA A 5 12.05 -16.80 12.50
C ALA A 5 12.32 -15.29 12.49
N GLY A 6 11.26 -14.49 12.44
CA GLY A 6 11.37 -13.03 12.45
C GLY A 6 10.03 -12.39 12.78
N VAL A 7 9.78 -12.24 14.08
CA VAL A 7 8.83 -11.29 14.70
C VAL A 7 7.37 -11.46 14.26
N GLY A 8 6.59 -12.16 15.08
CA GLY A 8 5.14 -12.07 15.02
C GLY A 8 4.71 -10.63 15.24
N THR A 9 4.35 -9.93 14.17
CA THR A 9 3.46 -8.78 14.24
C THR A 9 2.15 -9.28 14.83
N SER A 10 1.95 -9.08 16.15
CA SER A 10 0.63 -9.24 16.77
C SER A 10 -0.34 -8.39 15.97
N THR A 11 -1.20 -9.05 15.20
CA THR A 11 -2.13 -8.35 14.34
C THR A 11 -3.20 -7.65 15.19
N ALA A 12 -3.80 -6.60 14.65
CA ALA A 12 -5.03 -5.98 15.16
C ALA A 12 -6.03 -7.00 15.73
N SER A 13 -6.23 -8.07 14.96
CA SER A 13 -7.14 -9.16 15.26
C SER A 13 -6.71 -9.97 16.48
N ASP A 14 -5.41 -10.16 16.70
CA ASP A 14 -4.87 -10.85 17.87
C ASP A 14 -5.14 -10.05 19.16
N ILE A 15 -4.96 -8.72 19.11
CA ILE A 15 -5.23 -7.83 20.25
C ILE A 15 -6.74 -7.77 20.56
N GLN A 16 -7.60 -7.79 19.53
CA GLN A 16 -9.05 -7.86 19.69
C GLN A 16 -9.51 -9.21 20.27
N MET A 17 -8.87 -10.32 19.86
CA MET A 17 -9.13 -11.66 20.41
C MET A 17 -8.68 -11.78 21.87
N ASP A 18 -7.51 -11.27 22.21
CA ASP A 18 -7.01 -11.24 23.60
C ASP A 18 -7.95 -10.44 24.51
N TYR A 19 -8.52 -9.34 24.03
CA TYR A 19 -9.54 -8.59 24.76
C TYR A 19 -10.85 -9.37 24.93
N MET A 20 -11.35 -10.03 23.89
CA MET A 20 -12.55 -10.86 24.00
C MET A 20 -12.35 -12.00 25.01
N GLN A 21 -11.14 -12.56 25.07
CA GLN A 21 -10.77 -13.59 26.02
C GLN A 21 -10.66 -13.05 27.46
N LEU A 22 -10.11 -11.84 27.65
CA LEU A 22 -10.13 -11.14 28.94
C LEU A 22 -11.55 -10.77 29.38
N LEU A 23 -12.41 -10.29 28.47
CA LEU A 23 -13.80 -9.95 28.76
C LEU A 23 -14.60 -11.17 29.23
N VAL A 24 -14.44 -12.31 28.55
CA VAL A 24 -15.07 -13.58 28.93
C VAL A 24 -14.53 -14.09 30.27
N THR A 25 -13.21 -13.99 30.48
CA THR A 25 -12.56 -14.41 31.73
C THR A 25 -13.01 -13.56 32.92
N GLN A 26 -13.21 -12.26 32.73
CA GLN A 26 -13.73 -11.38 33.77
C GLN A 26 -15.22 -11.61 34.02
N LEU A 27 -16.05 -11.78 32.99
CA LEU A 27 -17.45 -12.19 33.17
C LEU A 27 -17.61 -13.49 33.98
N GLN A 28 -16.64 -14.41 33.87
CA GLN A 28 -16.61 -15.65 34.66
C GLN A 28 -16.11 -15.47 36.10
N ASN A 29 -15.37 -14.39 36.42
CA ASN A 29 -14.72 -14.17 37.73
C ASN A 29 -15.17 -12.89 38.48
N GLN A 30 -16.20 -12.17 38.03
CA GLN A 30 -16.65 -10.94 38.70
C GLN A 30 -17.36 -11.25 40.03
N ASN A 31 -16.68 -10.95 41.13
CA ASN A 31 -17.31 -10.71 42.42
C ASN A 31 -18.00 -9.33 42.36
N PRO A 32 -19.32 -9.22 42.61
CA PRO A 32 -20.15 -8.03 42.32
C PRO A 32 -19.82 -6.73 43.06
N LEU A 33 -18.75 -6.67 43.87
CA LEU A 33 -18.46 -5.56 44.77
C LEU A 33 -17.39 -4.56 44.27
N GLU A 34 -16.65 -4.85 43.20
CA GLU A 34 -15.67 -3.89 42.63
C GLU A 34 -15.68 -3.89 41.09
N PRO A 35 -16.60 -3.16 40.45
CA PRO A 35 -16.74 -3.14 39.01
C PRO A 35 -15.93 -2.00 38.39
N LEU A 36 -14.60 -1.97 38.50
CA LEU A 36 -13.80 -0.92 37.85
C LEU A 36 -12.37 -1.37 37.51
N ASP A 37 -12.17 -1.73 36.23
CA ASP A 37 -10.88 -1.65 35.50
C ASP A 37 -11.07 -1.94 33.99
N ASN A 38 -12.21 -2.51 33.59
CA ASN A 38 -12.43 -2.98 32.22
C ASN A 38 -12.83 -1.92 31.18
N ASN A 39 -13.28 -0.74 31.61
CA ASN A 39 -13.75 0.31 30.70
C ASN A 39 -12.61 1.09 30.05
N GLU A 40 -11.49 1.27 30.75
CA GLU A 40 -10.37 2.07 30.25
C GLU A 40 -9.61 1.33 29.15
N MET A 41 -9.35 0.03 29.33
CA MET A 41 -8.78 -0.83 28.30
C MET A 41 -9.69 -0.98 27.08
N ALA A 42 -11.01 -1.08 27.29
CA ALA A 42 -12.00 -1.10 26.19
C ALA A 42 -11.97 0.19 25.37
N SER A 43 -11.84 1.34 26.04
CA SER A 43 -11.72 2.65 25.40
C SER A 43 -10.42 2.78 24.59
N GLN A 44 -9.30 2.31 25.13
CA GLN A 44 -8.02 2.31 24.42
C GLN A 44 -8.01 1.35 23.22
N LEU A 45 -8.63 0.16 23.36
CA LEU A 45 -8.79 -0.79 22.26
C LEU A 45 -9.70 -0.22 21.16
N ALA A 46 -10.79 0.45 21.53
CA ALA A 46 -11.68 1.09 20.55
C ALA A 46 -10.93 2.17 19.76
N GLN A 47 -10.09 2.98 20.43
CA GLN A 47 -9.24 3.97 19.76
C GLN A 47 -8.20 3.31 18.84
N PHE A 48 -7.56 2.23 19.29
CA PHE A 48 -6.59 1.51 18.47
C PHE A 48 -7.24 0.82 17.26
N SER A 49 -8.41 0.22 17.45
CA SER A 49 -9.20 -0.38 16.37
C SER A 49 -9.60 0.65 15.31
N GLN A 50 -9.95 1.87 15.73
CA GLN A 50 -10.23 2.98 14.82
C GLN A 50 -8.99 3.39 14.02
N LEU A 51 -7.83 3.51 14.66
CA LEU A 51 -6.57 3.82 13.97
C LEU A 51 -6.20 2.72 12.96
N GLN A 52 -6.40 1.46 13.30
CA GLN A 52 -6.14 0.34 12.40
C GLN A 52 -7.12 0.27 11.24
N GLN A 53 -8.38 0.60 11.47
CA GLN A 53 -9.35 0.73 10.40
C GLN A 53 -8.95 1.84 9.42
N LEU A 54 -8.44 2.97 9.93
CA LEU A 54 -7.90 4.05 9.10
C LEU A 54 -6.64 3.62 8.34
N GLU A 55 -5.72 2.90 8.98
CA GLU A 55 -4.54 2.34 8.33
C GLU A 55 -4.92 1.37 7.21
N SER A 56 -5.82 0.43 7.48
CA SER A 56 -6.35 -0.53 6.51
C SER A 56 -7.03 0.17 5.32
N MET A 57 -7.75 1.26 5.58
CA MET A 57 -8.37 2.08 4.54
C MET A 57 -7.30 2.78 3.68
N ASN A 58 -6.25 3.32 4.29
CA ASN A 58 -5.14 3.94 3.56
C ASN A 58 -4.41 2.93 2.66
N THR A 59 -4.15 1.71 3.16
CA THR A 59 -3.57 0.62 2.36
C THR A 59 -4.48 0.26 1.19
N SER A 60 -5.78 0.05 1.46
CA SER A 60 -6.76 -0.26 0.41
C SER A 60 -6.82 0.84 -0.65
N PHE A 61 -6.76 2.11 -0.24
CA PHE A 61 -6.75 3.23 -1.16
C PHE A 61 -5.47 3.26 -2.02
N SER A 62 -4.32 2.96 -1.42
CA SER A 62 -3.04 2.84 -2.15
C SER A 62 -3.09 1.71 -3.19
N ASP A 63 -3.68 0.57 -2.85
CA ASP A 63 -3.85 -0.57 -3.78
C ASP A 63 -4.79 -0.24 -4.95
N VAL A 64 -5.87 0.49 -4.68
CA VAL A 64 -6.80 0.97 -5.71
C VAL A 64 -6.10 1.95 -6.64
N LEU A 65 -5.36 2.93 -6.09
CA LEU A 65 -4.60 3.89 -6.89
C LEU A 65 -3.58 3.17 -7.79
N SER A 66 -2.82 2.24 -7.23
CA SER A 66 -1.86 1.41 -7.96
C SER A 66 -2.53 0.59 -9.08
N SER A 67 -3.75 0.11 -8.86
CA SER A 67 -4.53 -0.60 -9.88
C SER A 67 -4.98 0.31 -11.03
N ILE A 68 -5.40 1.55 -10.71
CA ILE A 68 -5.77 2.55 -11.71
C ILE A 68 -4.55 2.94 -12.55
N GLU A 69 -3.40 3.20 -11.92
CA GLU A 69 -2.16 3.51 -12.60
C GLU A 69 -1.72 2.36 -13.53
N ARG A 70 -1.83 1.10 -13.09
CA ARG A 70 -1.53 -0.07 -13.94
C ARG A 70 -2.44 -0.13 -15.16
N ALA A 71 -3.75 0.09 -14.97
CA ALA A 71 -4.70 0.08 -16.07
C ALA A 71 -4.41 1.20 -17.07
N TYR A 72 -4.09 2.40 -16.58
CA TYR A 72 -3.69 3.51 -17.42
C TYR A 72 -2.39 3.21 -18.17
N ALA A 73 -1.34 2.75 -17.49
CA ALA A 73 -0.08 2.37 -18.12
C ALA A 73 -0.27 1.27 -19.19
N ALA A 74 -1.08 0.25 -18.90
CA ALA A 74 -1.41 -0.80 -19.87
C ALA A 74 -2.12 -0.25 -21.12
N SER A 75 -2.94 0.80 -20.98
CA SER A 75 -3.58 1.47 -22.11
C SER A 75 -2.62 2.26 -23.01
N LEU A 76 -1.40 2.53 -22.52
CA LEU A 76 -0.36 3.21 -23.28
C LEU A 76 0.44 2.25 -24.16
N ILE A 77 0.38 0.94 -23.92
CA ILE A 77 1.08 -0.05 -24.76
C ILE A 77 0.62 0.11 -26.22
N GLY A 78 1.59 0.26 -27.11
CA GLY A 78 1.38 0.50 -28.54
C GLY A 78 1.08 1.94 -28.93
N LYS A 79 0.98 2.88 -27.97
CA LYS A 79 0.85 4.32 -28.26
C LYS A 79 2.21 5.00 -28.32
N GLU A 80 2.30 6.04 -29.14
CA GLU A 80 3.46 6.94 -29.18
C GLU A 80 3.33 7.97 -28.05
N VAL A 81 4.29 7.97 -27.14
CA VAL A 81 4.35 8.88 -25.99
C VAL A 81 5.58 9.76 -26.10
N SER A 82 5.42 11.05 -25.79
CA SER A 82 6.55 11.97 -25.61
C SER A 82 6.90 12.06 -24.13
N PHE A 83 8.16 11.87 -23.80
CA PHE A 83 8.65 11.82 -22.42
C PHE A 83 9.96 12.61 -22.28
N VAL A 84 10.25 13.06 -21.07
CA VAL A 84 11.53 13.69 -20.75
C VAL A 84 12.57 12.60 -20.55
N ALA A 85 13.53 12.50 -21.46
CA ALA A 85 14.68 11.63 -21.30
C ALA A 85 15.79 12.43 -20.61
N ASP A 86 16.31 11.91 -19.49
CA ASP A 86 17.57 12.40 -18.95
C ASP A 86 18.71 11.70 -19.71
N ASP A 87 19.37 12.44 -20.59
CA ASP A 87 20.52 11.98 -21.37
C ASP A 87 21.85 12.13 -20.61
N GLY A 88 21.80 12.53 -19.33
CA GLY A 88 22.98 12.79 -18.51
C GLY A 88 23.66 14.13 -18.82
N SER A 89 23.10 14.96 -19.71
CA SER A 89 23.58 16.33 -20.00
C SER A 89 23.01 17.38 -19.05
N GLY A 90 22.01 17.02 -18.23
CA GLY A 90 21.31 17.94 -17.33
C GLY A 90 20.26 18.82 -18.01
N SER A 91 20.06 18.71 -19.33
CA SER A 91 18.87 19.21 -20.03
C SER A 91 17.98 18.04 -20.38
N GLY A 92 16.83 17.92 -19.71
CA GLY A 92 15.83 16.91 -20.08
C GLY A 92 15.30 17.17 -21.48
N GLU A 93 15.72 16.36 -22.45
CA GLU A 93 15.26 16.47 -23.83
C GLU A 93 13.95 15.68 -23.98
N ILE A 94 12.95 16.31 -24.61
CA ILE A 94 11.68 15.63 -24.90
C ILE A 94 11.92 14.71 -26.09
N THR A 95 11.90 13.41 -25.84
CA THR A 95 11.96 12.37 -26.87
C THR A 95 10.59 11.71 -27.02
N ALA A 96 10.28 11.17 -28.19
CA ALA A 96 9.10 10.35 -28.43
C ALA A 96 9.48 8.89 -28.67
N GLY A 97 8.64 7.97 -28.19
CA GLY A 97 8.81 6.53 -28.40
C GLY A 97 7.48 5.79 -28.27
N VAL A 98 7.40 4.62 -28.89
CA VAL A 98 6.24 3.73 -28.75
C VAL A 98 6.41 2.91 -27.49
N VAL A 99 5.38 2.86 -26.64
CA VAL A 99 5.41 2.01 -25.44
C VAL A 99 5.30 0.55 -25.86
N GLU A 100 6.31 -0.24 -25.53
CA GLU A 100 6.38 -1.67 -25.84
C GLU A 100 5.95 -2.53 -24.66
N GLN A 101 6.29 -2.10 -23.44
CA GLN A 101 6.10 -2.89 -22.24
C GLN A 101 5.76 -2.02 -21.03
N VAL A 102 5.06 -2.62 -20.07
CA VAL A 102 4.74 -2.04 -18.77
C VAL A 102 4.99 -3.09 -17.70
N PHE A 103 5.74 -2.74 -16.67
CA PHE A 103 6.02 -3.64 -15.54
C PHE A 103 6.24 -2.84 -14.26
N ASN A 104 6.24 -3.54 -13.12
CA ASN A 104 6.61 -2.96 -11.84
C ASN A 104 8.11 -3.17 -11.62
N ASN A 105 8.85 -2.10 -11.34
CA ASN A 105 10.25 -2.20 -10.95
C ASN A 105 10.38 -2.81 -9.52
N ILE A 106 11.61 -3.09 -9.09
CA ILE A 106 11.95 -3.63 -7.77
C ILE A 106 11.37 -2.77 -6.63
N ASP A 107 11.24 -1.46 -6.84
CA ASP A 107 10.63 -0.51 -5.89
C ASP A 107 9.09 -0.52 -5.89
N GLY A 108 8.45 -1.41 -6.66
CA GLY A 108 6.99 -1.48 -6.80
C GLY A 108 6.36 -0.38 -7.65
N LYS A 109 7.16 0.53 -8.22
CA LYS A 109 6.70 1.59 -9.11
C LYS A 109 6.45 1.06 -10.52
N ILE A 110 5.38 1.55 -11.14
CA ILE A 110 5.03 1.23 -12.53
C ILE A 110 5.98 2.01 -13.46
N VAL A 111 6.67 1.27 -14.32
CA VAL A 111 7.55 1.81 -15.35
C VAL A 111 7.12 1.28 -16.72
N LEU A 112 7.40 2.08 -17.74
CA LEU A 112 7.13 1.76 -19.14
C LEU A 112 8.44 1.65 -19.89
N VAL A 113 8.47 0.81 -20.93
CA VAL A 113 9.59 0.76 -21.87
C VAL A 113 9.13 1.37 -23.17
N ALA A 114 9.80 2.45 -23.60
CA ALA A 114 9.56 3.08 -24.89
C ALA A 114 10.89 3.25 -25.63
N ASP A 115 10.99 2.73 -26.85
CA ASP A 115 12.22 2.76 -27.67
C ASP A 115 13.46 2.25 -26.91
N GLY A 116 13.29 1.15 -26.15
CA GLY A 116 14.34 0.56 -25.33
C GLY A 116 14.73 1.33 -24.05
N ARG A 117 14.06 2.45 -23.74
CA ARG A 117 14.29 3.26 -22.54
C ARG A 117 13.22 3.01 -21.49
N ILE A 118 13.66 2.86 -20.24
CA ILE A 118 12.75 2.77 -19.09
C ILE A 118 12.34 4.18 -18.70
N ILE A 119 11.04 4.45 -18.69
CA ILE A 119 10.45 5.74 -18.35
C ILE A 119 9.41 5.56 -17.26
N SER A 120 9.25 6.56 -16.40
CA SER A 120 8.18 6.56 -15.40
C SER A 120 6.91 7.18 -15.99
N LEU A 121 5.74 6.77 -15.48
CA LEU A 121 4.45 7.32 -15.90
C LEU A 121 4.37 8.84 -15.70
N GLN A 122 5.06 9.36 -14.69
CA GLN A 122 5.20 10.78 -14.35
C GLN A 122 6.07 11.59 -15.33
N ASP A 123 6.92 10.92 -16.12
CA ASP A 123 7.85 11.59 -17.05
C ASP A 123 7.22 11.78 -18.45
N ILE A 124 6.01 11.25 -18.65
CA ILE A 124 5.23 11.39 -19.90
C ILE A 124 4.64 12.79 -19.97
N VAL A 125 4.96 13.51 -21.04
CA VAL A 125 4.50 14.88 -21.31
C VAL A 125 3.25 14.88 -22.19
N SER A 126 3.19 14.01 -23.20
CA SER A 126 2.03 13.91 -24.09
C SER A 126 1.89 12.52 -24.72
N ILE A 127 0.67 12.20 -25.15
CA ILE A 127 0.34 10.96 -25.85
C ILE A 127 -0.20 11.34 -27.22
N LYS A 128 0.40 10.80 -28.27
CA LYS A 128 -0.05 11.01 -29.64
C LYS A 128 -0.94 9.83 -30.05
N ASN A 129 -2.11 10.15 -30.59
CA ASN A 129 -3.10 9.17 -31.08
C ASN A 129 -2.93 8.90 -32.57
#